data_AF-A0A226DVS4-F1
#
_entry.id   AF-A0A226DVS4-F1
#
_cell.length_a   1.000
_cell.length_b   1.000
_cell.length_c   1.000
_cell.angle_alpha   90.00
_cell.angle_beta   90.00
_cell.angle_gamma   90.00
#
_symmetry.space_group_name_H-M   'P 1'
#
loop_
_entity.id
_entity.type
_entity.pdbx_description
1 polymer ?
#
loop_
_entity_poly.entity_id
_entity_poly.type
_entity_poly.pdbx_seq_one_letter_code
_entity_poly.pdbx_strand_id
1 'polypeptide(L)'
;MQAAIVMDLTKGLTFLHNNKIIHGDLKPENILFASFEYNLPIKIGDIGLSRWILPEDRNTLISSVGTTLYTAPEAMQGNYTCQADIYSLGLVLWEITALIHTNERASLFDKLVNDGNQEVVEMHPFGHGLRKVITASTKKNLSNRLKSVTQANTLLNLENIKIRYQELVARTSEELQLCLRFVSSGCIVRLVETTYLGGIDLRMDNVSIIGSGPNTVIELGADNRIHINANYCTLSNLKLAIYGNTEYASISLLGCHNKVQDVTVTLTVHQKGYFQENCYYHVSSVYEVFDISDLFVTKGRVRINVECQNTFLKRVGWSNQLENLQTKSLSAETRNDSALSKRSDCPAELHIFVDALNCNLEEVKCNSILVLKRNASLKNVECTGTITIKDGLEGIILMKCKAKTLEADEKVCTTECEFDAVSKDSGEWRKKLLYS
;
A
#
# COMPACT_ATOMS: atom_id res chain seq x y z
N MET A 1 -5.35 -1.77 13.25
CA MET A 1 -5.72 -0.61 14.09
C MET A 1 -5.02 -0.60 15.46
N GLN A 2 -5.26 -1.58 16.35
CA GLN A 2 -4.65 -1.63 17.70
C GLN A 2 -3.12 -1.42 17.68
N ALA A 3 -2.39 -2.05 16.75
CA ALA A 3 -0.93 -1.95 16.67
C ALA A 3 -0.46 -0.50 16.41
N ALA A 4 -1.21 0.23 15.59
CA ALA A 4 -0.94 1.62 15.28
C ALA A 4 -1.22 2.53 16.47
N ILE A 5 -2.35 2.33 17.17
CA ILE A 5 -2.67 3.06 18.41
C ILE A 5 -1.57 2.85 19.45
N VAL A 6 -1.15 1.60 19.68
CA VAL A 6 -0.08 1.27 20.63
C VAL A 6 1.23 1.95 20.24
N MET A 7 1.58 1.96 18.94
CA MET A 7 2.80 2.58 18.43
C MET A 7 2.79 4.11 18.57
N ASP A 8 1.70 4.76 18.21
CA ASP A 8 1.56 6.21 18.30
C ASP A 8 1.60 6.66 19.77
N LEU A 9 0.94 5.91 20.66
CA LEU A 9 0.92 6.15 22.10
C LEU A 9 2.32 6.04 22.70
N THR A 10 3.06 4.97 22.40
CA THR A 10 4.40 4.80 22.95
C THR A 10 5.40 5.79 22.37
N LYS A 11 5.25 6.19 21.10
CA LYS A 11 6.06 7.26 20.49
C LYS A 11 5.79 8.62 21.14
N GLY A 12 4.52 8.98 21.32
CA GLY A 12 4.14 10.23 21.97
C GLY A 12 4.68 10.32 23.40
N LEU A 13 4.53 9.25 24.19
CA LEU A 13 5.03 9.24 25.57
C LEU A 13 6.56 9.23 25.64
N THR A 14 7.24 8.54 24.72
CA THR A 14 8.71 8.60 24.58
C THR A 14 9.18 10.02 24.33
N PHE A 15 8.48 10.76 23.45
CA PHE A 15 8.79 12.17 23.18
C PHE A 15 8.67 13.03 24.44
N LEU A 16 7.59 12.89 25.21
CA LEU A 16 7.42 13.63 26.47
C LEU A 16 8.55 13.34 27.46
N HIS A 17 8.86 12.06 27.72
CA HIS A 17 9.88 11.67 28.69
C HIS A 17 11.30 12.10 28.27
N ASN A 18 11.61 12.07 26.97
CA ASN A 18 12.89 12.57 26.45
C ASN A 18 13.05 14.08 26.67
N ASN A 19 11.94 14.83 26.60
CA ASN A 19 11.90 16.26 26.91
C ASN A 19 11.69 16.56 28.41
N LYS A 20 11.84 15.55 29.29
CA LYS A 20 11.68 15.69 30.75
C LYS A 20 10.29 16.19 31.16
N ILE A 21 9.26 15.78 30.41
CA ILE A 21 7.85 16.07 30.72
C ILE A 21 7.18 14.78 31.19
N ILE A 22 6.54 14.83 32.34
CA ILE A 22 5.63 13.78 32.85
C ILE A 22 4.22 14.19 32.45
N HIS A 23 3.44 13.28 31.88
CA HIS A 23 2.05 13.55 31.54
C HIS A 23 1.17 13.64 32.80
N GLY A 24 1.28 12.65 33.69
CA GLY A 24 0.64 12.61 35.00
C GLY A 24 -0.83 12.19 35.03
N ASP A 25 -1.47 12.02 33.88
CA ASP A 25 -2.89 11.64 33.76
C ASP A 25 -3.16 10.88 32.46
N LEU A 26 -2.30 9.91 32.15
CA LEU A 26 -2.46 9.12 30.94
C LEU A 26 -3.63 8.13 31.13
N LYS A 27 -4.68 8.27 30.32
CA LYS A 27 -5.90 7.45 30.35
C LYS A 27 -6.59 7.47 28.98
N PRO A 28 -7.51 6.54 28.68
CA PRO A 28 -8.17 6.47 27.38
C PRO A 28 -8.84 7.79 26.95
N GLU A 29 -9.42 8.53 27.88
CA GLU A 29 -10.07 9.83 27.63
C GLU A 29 -9.11 10.90 27.11
N ASN A 30 -7.82 10.76 27.41
CA ASN A 30 -6.75 11.67 26.98
C ASN A 30 -6.01 11.15 25.74
N ILE A 31 -6.50 10.11 25.09
CA ILE A 31 -5.95 9.55 23.85
C ILE A 31 -6.95 9.79 22.74
N LEU A 32 -6.68 10.81 21.93
CA LEU A 32 -7.61 11.32 20.93
C LEU A 32 -7.23 10.84 19.54
N PHE A 33 -8.21 10.59 18.68
CA PHE A 33 -7.96 10.41 17.26
C PHE A 33 -7.70 11.77 16.60
N ALA A 34 -6.82 11.81 15.60
CA ALA A 34 -6.45 13.07 14.95
C ALA A 34 -7.58 13.68 14.10
N SER A 35 -8.58 12.87 13.72
CA SER A 35 -9.71 13.30 12.91
C SER A 35 -10.99 12.59 13.33
N PHE A 36 -12.13 13.08 12.84
CA PHE A 36 -13.43 12.42 12.94
C PHE A 36 -13.38 11.01 12.34
N GLU A 37 -14.35 10.17 12.72
CA GLU A 37 -14.43 8.76 12.30
C GLU A 37 -13.31 7.84 12.84
N TYR A 38 -12.67 8.22 13.95
CA TYR A 38 -11.63 7.41 14.61
C TYR A 38 -10.38 7.16 13.74
N ASN A 39 -10.05 8.13 12.90
CA ASN A 39 -8.89 8.05 12.01
C ASN A 39 -7.57 8.28 12.77
N LEU A 40 -6.57 7.46 12.43
CA LEU A 40 -5.20 7.56 12.91
C LEU A 40 -4.45 8.74 12.24
N PRO A 41 -3.35 9.25 12.84
CA PRO A 41 -2.73 8.80 14.08
C PRO A 41 -3.53 9.19 15.34
N ILE A 42 -3.21 8.59 16.49
CA ILE A 42 -3.69 9.13 17.77
C ILE A 42 -2.80 10.30 18.23
N LYS A 43 -3.35 11.13 19.11
CA LYS A 43 -2.68 12.23 19.78
C LYS A 43 -2.91 12.11 21.28
N ILE A 44 -1.84 12.26 22.05
CA ILE A 44 -1.91 12.37 23.50
C ILE A 44 -2.35 13.80 23.83
N GLY A 45 -3.50 13.93 24.49
CA GLY A 45 -4.14 15.19 24.86
C GLY A 45 -4.11 15.45 26.36
N ASP A 46 -4.77 16.53 26.78
CA ASP A 46 -4.90 16.97 28.18
C ASP A 46 -3.58 17.02 28.97
N ILE A 47 -2.75 17.99 28.60
CA ILE A 47 -1.50 18.30 29.32
C ILE A 47 -1.73 19.20 30.55
N GLY A 48 -2.97 19.37 31.02
CA GLY A 48 -3.28 20.24 32.15
C GLY A 48 -2.64 19.82 33.47
N LEU A 49 -2.31 18.53 33.60
CA LEU A 49 -1.60 17.94 34.74
C LEU A 49 -0.13 17.62 34.45
N SER A 50 0.34 17.97 33.25
CA SER A 50 1.72 17.72 32.84
C SER A 50 2.69 18.62 33.58
N ARG A 51 3.85 18.07 33.94
CA ARG A 51 4.88 18.79 34.70
C ARG A 51 6.28 18.47 34.19
N TRP A 52 7.16 19.46 34.29
CA TRP A 52 8.59 19.26 34.07
C TRP A 52 9.18 18.45 35.22
N ILE A 53 10.15 17.59 34.91
CA ILE A 53 10.94 16.92 35.93
C ILE A 53 11.95 17.94 36.46
N LEU A 54 11.61 18.61 37.57
CA LEU A 54 12.55 19.49 38.26
C LEU A 54 13.44 18.66 39.22
N PRO A 55 14.72 19.01 39.37
CA PRO A 55 15.65 18.29 40.27
C PRO A 55 15.19 18.24 41.74
N GLU A 56 14.31 19.16 42.14
CA GLU A 56 13.89 19.40 43.53
C GLU A 56 12.45 18.92 43.84
N ASP A 57 11.72 18.37 42.86
CA ASP A 57 10.34 17.94 43.03
C ASP A 57 10.24 16.59 43.74
N ARG A 58 10.50 16.60 45.05
CA ARG A 58 10.02 15.60 46.00
C ARG A 58 8.94 16.25 46.84
N ASN A 59 7.67 15.91 46.57
CA ASN A 59 6.48 16.24 47.37
C ASN A 59 5.71 17.52 46.99
N THR A 60 5.15 17.58 45.78
CA THR A 60 4.00 18.46 45.52
C THR A 60 2.70 17.69 45.70
N LEU A 61 2.09 17.83 46.88
CA LEU A 61 0.75 17.33 47.22
C LEU A 61 -0.29 18.14 46.44
N ILE A 62 -0.97 17.50 45.48
CA ILE A 62 -2.16 18.06 44.84
C ILE A 62 -3.32 17.10 45.12
N SER A 63 -4.45 17.67 45.53
CA SER A 63 -5.68 16.98 45.90
C SER A 63 -6.16 16.03 44.81
N SER A 64 -6.46 14.80 45.20
CA SER A 64 -7.04 13.74 44.37
C SER A 64 -8.42 14.14 43.83
N VAL A 65 -8.48 14.64 42.60
CA VAL A 65 -9.73 14.74 41.85
C VAL A 65 -9.48 14.22 40.44
N GLY A 66 -10.03 13.03 40.15
CA GLY A 66 -9.93 12.35 38.85
C GLY A 66 -10.18 10.85 38.98
N THR A 67 -10.52 10.19 37.88
CA THR A 67 -10.70 8.72 37.79
C THR A 67 -9.39 8.02 38.15
N THR A 68 -9.25 7.57 39.39
CA THR A 68 -8.03 6.97 39.98
C THR A 68 -7.60 5.63 39.35
N LEU A 69 -8.40 5.08 38.44
CA LEU A 69 -8.25 3.74 37.92
C LEU A 69 -6.92 3.51 37.18
N TYR A 70 -6.40 4.52 36.48
CA TYR A 70 -5.13 4.43 35.73
C TYR A 70 -3.95 5.06 36.50
N THR A 71 -4.20 5.67 37.65
CA THR A 71 -3.20 6.42 38.41
C THR A 71 -2.27 5.45 39.15
N ALA A 72 -0.96 5.66 39.04
CA ALA A 72 0.02 4.85 39.73
C ALA A 72 -0.07 5.05 41.27
N PRO A 73 0.18 4.03 42.10
CA PRO A 73 0.06 4.13 43.56
C PRO A 73 0.88 5.26 44.18
N GLU A 74 2.08 5.51 43.66
CA GLU A 74 2.95 6.61 44.13
C GLU A 74 2.46 7.99 43.68
N ALA A 75 1.81 8.08 42.51
CA ALA A 75 1.21 9.32 42.03
C ALA A 75 -0.02 9.72 42.88
N MET A 76 -0.78 8.73 43.38
CA MET A 76 -1.84 8.98 44.36
C MET A 76 -1.32 9.59 45.68
N GLN A 77 -0.04 9.35 46.00
CA GLN A 77 0.65 9.92 47.16
C GLN A 77 1.35 11.26 46.82
N GLY A 78 1.15 11.80 45.62
CA GLY A 78 1.77 13.05 45.17
C GLY A 78 3.16 12.90 44.55
N ASN A 79 3.68 11.68 44.40
CA ASN A 79 4.99 11.42 43.80
C ASN A 79 4.87 11.08 42.31
N TYR A 80 4.85 12.10 41.46
CA TYR A 80 4.73 11.93 40.02
C TYR A 80 6.10 11.69 39.39
N THR A 81 6.23 10.60 38.63
CA THR A 81 7.47 10.22 37.95
C THR A 81 7.18 9.75 36.53
N CYS A 82 8.19 9.66 35.65
CA CYS A 82 8.02 8.98 34.36
C CYS A 82 7.52 7.54 34.51
N GLN A 83 7.88 6.86 35.61
CA GLN A 83 7.40 5.50 35.90
C GLN A 83 5.91 5.48 36.25
N ALA A 84 5.33 6.58 36.71
CA ALA A 84 3.88 6.70 36.90
C ALA A 84 3.15 6.66 35.55
N ASP A 85 3.63 7.42 34.55
CA ASP A 85 3.08 7.36 33.19
C ASP A 85 3.23 5.96 32.57
N ILE A 86 4.33 5.26 32.85
CA ILE A 86 4.56 3.89 32.38
C ILE A 86 3.53 2.92 32.99
N TYR A 87 3.19 3.09 34.26
CA TYR A 87 2.14 2.30 34.90
C TYR A 87 0.79 2.51 34.20
N SER A 88 0.41 3.76 33.99
CA SER A 88 -0.82 4.13 33.28
C SER A 88 -0.82 3.60 31.84
N LEU A 89 0.32 3.70 31.14
CA LEU A 89 0.52 3.12 29.82
C LEU A 89 0.24 1.61 29.83
N GLY A 90 0.75 0.87 30.82
CA GLY A 90 0.53 -0.57 30.93
C GLY A 90 -0.96 -0.96 31.00
N LEU A 91 -1.75 -0.22 31.77
CA LEU A 91 -3.20 -0.44 31.90
C LEU A 91 -3.96 -0.07 30.62
N VAL A 92 -3.62 1.08 30.01
CA VAL A 92 -4.20 1.53 28.74
C VAL A 92 -3.91 0.53 27.61
N LEU A 93 -2.66 0.05 27.51
CA LEU A 93 -2.27 -0.95 26.51
C LEU A 93 -3.07 -2.24 26.68
N TRP A 94 -3.29 -2.68 27.92
CA TRP A 94 -4.09 -3.87 28.20
C TRP A 94 -5.54 -3.67 27.78
N GLU A 95 -6.15 -2.55 28.14
CA GLU A 95 -7.53 -2.24 27.78
C GLU A 95 -7.74 -2.21 26.26
N ILE A 96 -6.86 -1.53 25.51
CA ILE A 96 -6.97 -1.43 24.04
C ILE A 96 -6.84 -2.81 23.37
N THR A 97 -5.95 -3.66 23.89
CA THR A 97 -5.60 -4.92 23.23
C THR A 97 -6.53 -6.07 23.63
N ALA A 98 -7.06 -6.05 24.85
CA ALA A 98 -8.04 -7.02 25.32
C ALA A 98 -9.50 -6.56 25.13
N LEU A 99 -9.74 -5.33 24.63
CA LEU A 99 -11.07 -4.74 24.43
C LEU A 99 -11.95 -4.81 25.70
N ILE A 100 -11.34 -4.49 26.85
CA ILE A 100 -11.98 -4.64 28.17
C ILE A 100 -13.19 -3.70 28.28
N HIS A 101 -14.35 -4.27 28.60
CA HIS A 101 -15.58 -3.50 28.80
C HIS A 101 -15.50 -2.63 30.07
N THR A 102 -16.13 -1.44 30.02
CA THR A 102 -16.07 -0.43 31.08
C THR A 102 -16.45 -0.95 32.47
N ASN A 103 -17.41 -1.87 32.55
CA ASN A 103 -17.88 -2.48 33.80
C ASN A 103 -16.89 -3.50 34.40
N GLU A 104 -15.93 -4.02 33.62
CA GLU A 104 -14.98 -5.04 34.06
C GLU A 104 -13.60 -4.45 34.41
N ARG A 105 -13.28 -3.24 33.91
CA ARG A 105 -11.95 -2.60 34.04
C ARG A 105 -11.44 -2.60 35.48
N ALA A 106 -12.26 -2.14 36.42
CA ALA A 106 -11.87 -2.03 37.83
C ALA A 106 -11.49 -3.39 38.43
N SER A 107 -12.30 -4.42 38.21
CA SER A 107 -12.04 -5.77 38.74
C SER A 107 -10.80 -6.40 38.10
N LEU A 108 -10.62 -6.24 36.79
CA LEU A 108 -9.47 -6.81 36.09
C LEU A 108 -8.16 -6.13 36.47
N PHE A 109 -8.17 -4.79 36.58
CA PHE A 109 -6.99 -4.03 37.01
C PHE A 109 -6.61 -4.37 38.45
N ASP A 110 -7.60 -4.50 39.34
CA ASP A 110 -7.41 -4.93 40.72
C ASP A 110 -6.74 -6.31 40.80
N LYS A 111 -7.26 -7.31 40.06
CA LYS A 111 -6.64 -8.65 39.98
C LYS A 111 -5.20 -8.62 39.48
N LEU A 112 -4.91 -7.82 38.47
CA LEU A 112 -3.55 -7.73 37.93
C LEU A 112 -2.59 -7.04 38.91
N VAL A 113 -3.00 -5.93 39.50
CA VAL A 113 -2.12 -5.03 40.27
C VAL A 113 -2.04 -5.43 41.74
N ASN A 114 -3.18 -5.75 42.35
CA ASN A 114 -3.31 -6.01 43.78
C ASN A 114 -3.12 -7.51 44.09
N ASP A 115 -3.79 -8.39 43.35
CA ASP A 115 -3.62 -9.84 43.54
C ASP A 115 -2.34 -10.37 42.87
N GLY A 116 -1.75 -9.58 41.97
CA GLY A 116 -0.56 -9.98 41.20
C GLY A 116 -0.85 -11.09 40.18
N ASN A 117 -2.12 -11.35 39.88
CA ASN A 117 -2.55 -12.38 38.95
C ASN A 117 -2.20 -11.94 37.53
N GLN A 118 -1.14 -12.49 36.95
CA GLN A 118 -0.71 -12.19 35.58
C GLN A 118 -1.40 -13.06 34.51
N GLU A 119 -2.23 -14.02 34.92
CA GLU A 119 -2.96 -14.91 34.00
C GLU A 119 -4.17 -14.22 33.37
N VAL A 120 -4.70 -13.18 34.02
CA VAL A 120 -5.75 -12.32 33.44
C VAL A 120 -5.30 -11.59 32.18
N VAL A 121 -3.99 -11.45 31.95
CA VAL A 121 -3.43 -10.85 30.72
C VAL A 121 -3.21 -11.98 29.71
N GLU A 122 -4.21 -12.18 28.87
CA GLU A 122 -4.19 -13.19 27.81
C GLU A 122 -3.12 -12.92 26.74
N MET A 123 -2.81 -13.96 25.96
CA MET A 123 -1.87 -13.84 24.85
C MET A 123 -2.51 -13.13 23.66
N HIS A 124 -1.95 -11.97 23.31
CA HIS A 124 -2.36 -11.22 22.12
C HIS A 124 -1.54 -11.62 20.88
N PRO A 125 -2.07 -11.47 19.65
CA PRO A 125 -1.31 -11.60 18.41
C PRO A 125 -0.03 -10.74 18.31
N PHE A 126 0.11 -9.71 19.16
CA PHE A 126 1.35 -8.91 19.28
C PHE A 126 2.49 -9.68 19.97
N GLY A 127 2.21 -10.89 20.46
CA GLY A 127 3.19 -11.79 21.05
C GLY A 127 3.48 -11.52 22.52
N HIS A 128 4.46 -12.25 23.05
CA HIS A 128 4.83 -12.20 24.48
C HIS A 128 5.36 -10.84 24.93
N GLY A 129 5.85 -10.02 23.99
CA GLY A 129 6.32 -8.67 24.23
C GLY A 129 5.27 -7.79 24.91
N LEU A 130 4.04 -7.80 24.38
CA LEU A 130 2.93 -7.03 24.94
C LEU A 130 2.60 -7.47 26.37
N ARG A 131 2.45 -8.78 26.61
CA ARG A 131 2.16 -9.31 27.96
C ARG A 131 3.24 -8.92 28.96
N LYS A 132 4.52 -8.99 28.56
CA LYS A 132 5.64 -8.54 29.40
C LYS A 132 5.57 -7.05 29.69
N VAL A 133 5.27 -6.21 28.70
CA VAL A 133 5.12 -4.76 28.92
C VAL A 133 3.97 -4.47 29.89
N ILE A 134 2.77 -5.02 29.66
CA ILE A 134 1.62 -4.81 30.55
C ILE A 134 2.01 -5.19 31.99
N THR A 135 2.50 -6.42 32.18
CA THR A 135 2.78 -6.96 33.53
C THR A 135 3.98 -6.33 34.24
N ALA A 136 5.00 -5.86 33.51
CA ALA A 136 6.16 -5.18 34.07
C ALA A 136 5.89 -3.69 34.34
N SER A 137 5.03 -3.06 33.54
CA SER A 137 4.61 -1.67 33.74
C SER A 137 3.67 -1.49 34.93
N THR A 138 2.82 -2.49 35.24
CA THR A 138 1.79 -2.37 36.28
C THR A 138 2.25 -2.80 37.69
N LYS A 139 3.56 -3.00 37.91
CA LYS A 139 4.10 -3.33 39.23
C LYS A 139 3.99 -2.14 40.19
N LYS A 140 3.47 -2.36 41.40
CA LYS A 140 3.38 -1.33 42.45
C LYS A 140 4.74 -0.72 42.82
N ASN A 141 5.72 -1.57 43.10
CA ASN A 141 7.05 -1.13 43.48
C ASN A 141 7.83 -0.61 42.27
N LEU A 142 8.29 0.65 42.34
CA LEU A 142 9.10 1.29 41.31
C LEU A 142 10.34 0.47 40.94
N SER A 143 11.00 -0.18 41.91
CA SER A 143 12.16 -1.04 41.66
C SER A 143 11.87 -2.20 40.70
N ASN A 144 10.66 -2.76 40.76
CA ASN A 144 10.21 -3.88 39.93
C ASN A 144 9.49 -3.43 38.65
N ARG A 145 9.17 -2.13 38.54
CA ARG A 145 8.51 -1.55 37.38
C ARG A 145 9.51 -1.28 36.26
N LEU A 146 9.02 -1.40 35.02
CA LEU A 146 9.75 -1.02 33.82
C LEU A 146 10.25 0.43 33.90
N LYS A 147 11.51 0.68 33.50
CA LYS A 147 12.20 1.94 33.82
C LYS A 147 11.99 3.06 32.83
N SER A 148 11.71 2.73 31.57
CA SER A 148 11.52 3.72 30.51
C SER A 148 10.56 3.20 29.44
N VAL A 149 9.92 4.12 28.73
CA VAL A 149 9.09 3.80 27.56
C VAL A 149 9.94 3.18 26.45
N THR A 150 11.24 3.53 26.35
CA THR A 150 12.18 2.89 25.42
C THR A 150 12.33 1.39 25.68
N GLN A 151 12.40 0.96 26.95
CA GLN A 151 12.39 -0.47 27.29
C GLN A 151 11.06 -1.12 26.88
N ALA A 152 9.93 -0.41 27.06
CA ALA A 152 8.62 -0.89 26.62
C ALA A 152 8.58 -1.09 25.09
N ASN A 153 9.05 -0.11 24.33
CA ASN A 153 9.14 -0.20 22.87
C ASN A 153 10.00 -1.37 22.40
N THR A 154 11.13 -1.60 23.07
CA THR A 154 12.02 -2.72 22.76
C THR A 154 11.33 -4.07 23.00
N LEU A 155 10.59 -4.20 24.11
CA LEU A 155 9.84 -5.41 24.43
C LEU A 155 8.64 -5.62 23.51
N LEU A 156 7.90 -4.56 23.17
CA LEU A 156 6.76 -4.63 22.25
C LEU A 156 7.19 -5.00 20.84
N ASN A 157 8.36 -4.52 20.41
CA ASN A 157 8.94 -4.78 19.09
C ASN A 157 7.93 -4.50 17.95
N LEU A 158 7.19 -3.39 18.07
CA LEU A 158 6.03 -3.08 17.21
C LEU A 158 6.38 -2.99 15.72
N GLU A 159 7.61 -2.61 15.39
CA GLU A 159 8.11 -2.53 14.01
C GLU A 159 8.19 -3.91 13.33
N ASN A 160 8.30 -4.97 14.13
CA ASN A 160 8.34 -6.35 13.66
C ASN A 160 7.00 -7.08 13.86
N ILE A 161 5.96 -6.40 14.36
CA ILE A 161 4.63 -7.00 14.44
C ILE A 161 4.09 -7.14 13.02
N LYS A 162 3.95 -8.39 12.61
CA LYS A 162 3.28 -8.79 11.38
C LYS A 162 1.96 -9.45 11.75
N ILE A 163 0.85 -8.99 11.17
CA ILE A 163 -0.48 -9.60 11.40
C ILE A 163 -0.52 -10.92 10.62
N ARG A 164 -0.46 -12.06 11.31
CA ARG A 164 -0.41 -13.39 10.67
C ARG A 164 -1.74 -13.75 10.02
N TYR A 165 -1.69 -14.23 8.77
CA TYR A 165 -2.78 -14.94 8.06
C TYR A 165 -4.18 -14.44 8.39
N GLN A 166 -4.51 -13.24 7.91
CA GLN A 166 -5.86 -12.70 8.01
C GLN A 166 -6.23 -11.91 6.78
N GLU A 167 -7.53 -11.90 6.51
CA GLU A 167 -8.16 -10.94 5.60
C GLU A 167 -8.24 -9.58 6.29
N LEU A 168 -7.47 -8.62 5.79
CA LEU A 168 -7.51 -7.22 6.20
C LEU A 168 -8.49 -6.49 5.29
N VAL A 169 -9.31 -5.61 5.85
CA VAL A 169 -10.23 -4.78 5.07
C VAL A 169 -9.83 -3.32 5.26
N ALA A 170 -9.53 -2.62 4.18
CA ALA A 170 -9.31 -1.18 4.17
C ALA A 170 -10.55 -0.47 3.63
N ARG A 171 -11.00 0.56 4.33
CA ARG A 171 -12.15 1.42 3.99
C ARG A 171 -11.75 2.86 3.67
N THR A 172 -10.57 3.25 4.12
CA THR A 172 -10.00 4.58 3.91
C THR A 172 -8.56 4.47 3.41
N SER A 173 -8.03 5.59 2.91
CA SER A 173 -6.63 5.72 2.49
C SER A 173 -5.68 5.36 3.64
N GLU A 174 -5.98 5.83 4.85
CA GLU A 174 -5.21 5.61 6.06
C GLU A 174 -5.24 4.12 6.45
N GLU A 175 -6.41 3.48 6.40
CA GLU A 175 -6.52 2.04 6.65
C GLU A 175 -5.71 1.21 5.64
N LEU A 176 -5.70 1.59 4.36
CA LEU A 176 -4.88 0.93 3.34
C LEU A 176 -3.39 1.03 3.69
N GLN A 177 -2.88 2.23 3.99
CA GLN A 177 -1.49 2.41 4.37
C GLN A 177 -1.11 1.61 5.63
N LEU A 178 -2.02 1.50 6.58
CA LEU A 178 -1.83 0.65 7.76
C LEU A 178 -1.83 -0.83 7.42
N CYS A 179 -2.71 -1.28 6.54
CA CYS A 179 -2.71 -2.66 6.06
C CYS A 179 -1.35 -2.98 5.42
N LEU A 180 -0.90 -2.16 4.46
CA LEU A 180 0.40 -2.34 3.78
C LEU A 180 1.58 -2.35 4.76
N ARG A 181 1.53 -1.53 5.81
CA ARG A 181 2.57 -1.46 6.84
C ARG A 181 2.66 -2.73 7.69
N PHE A 182 1.53 -3.33 8.04
CA PHE A 182 1.47 -4.44 9.01
C PHE A 182 1.18 -5.81 8.38
N VAL A 183 1.04 -5.86 7.05
CA VAL A 183 0.73 -7.08 6.30
C VAL A 183 1.84 -8.13 6.49
N SER A 184 1.43 -9.39 6.55
CA SER A 184 2.34 -10.53 6.59
C SER A 184 2.13 -11.43 5.39
N SER A 185 3.10 -12.31 5.15
CA SER A 185 2.98 -13.33 4.11
C SER A 185 1.75 -14.20 4.33
N GLY A 186 0.95 -14.39 3.29
CA GLY A 186 -0.34 -15.09 3.29
C GLY A 186 -1.57 -14.20 3.50
N CYS A 187 -1.41 -12.90 3.74
CA CYS A 187 -2.53 -11.98 3.95
C CYS A 187 -3.24 -11.57 2.65
N ILE A 188 -4.54 -11.32 2.78
CA ILE A 188 -5.38 -10.71 1.74
C ILE A 188 -5.83 -9.34 2.25
N VAL A 189 -5.51 -8.27 1.53
CA VAL A 189 -6.00 -6.91 1.78
C VAL A 189 -7.16 -6.65 0.83
N ARG A 190 -8.39 -6.65 1.35
CA ARG A 190 -9.60 -6.26 0.62
C ARG A 190 -9.81 -4.76 0.70
N LEU A 191 -10.06 -4.15 -0.44
CA LEU A 191 -10.42 -2.75 -0.56
C LEU A 191 -11.91 -2.67 -0.87
N VAL A 192 -12.67 -1.93 -0.07
CA VAL A 192 -14.08 -1.64 -0.38
C VAL A 192 -14.19 -0.71 -1.59
N GLU A 193 -15.39 -0.55 -2.14
CA GLU A 193 -15.63 0.40 -3.23
C GLU A 193 -15.56 1.85 -2.70
N THR A 194 -14.44 2.53 -2.96
CA THR A 194 -14.18 3.93 -2.64
C THR A 194 -12.93 4.41 -3.37
N THR A 195 -12.59 5.70 -3.24
CA THR A 195 -11.33 6.27 -3.72
C THR A 195 -10.30 6.31 -2.59
N TYR A 196 -9.18 5.63 -2.78
CA TYR A 196 -8.02 5.66 -1.90
C TYR A 196 -6.99 6.64 -2.45
N LEU A 197 -6.52 7.56 -1.62
CA LEU A 197 -5.44 8.48 -1.94
C LEU A 197 -4.10 7.86 -1.53
N GLY A 198 -3.15 7.82 -2.47
CA GLY A 198 -1.77 7.40 -2.18
C GLY A 198 -1.32 6.16 -2.95
N GLY A 199 0.00 5.94 -2.94
CA GLY A 199 0.62 4.78 -3.59
C GLY A 199 0.46 3.48 -2.81
N ILE A 200 0.85 2.38 -3.45
CA ILE A 200 1.00 1.06 -2.83
C ILE A 200 2.50 0.74 -2.86
N ASP A 201 3.17 0.63 -1.71
CA ASP A 201 4.54 0.07 -1.60
C ASP A 201 4.45 -1.26 -0.85
N LEU A 202 4.57 -2.38 -1.57
CA LEU A 202 4.43 -3.73 -1.03
C LEU A 202 5.77 -4.47 -1.12
N ARG A 203 6.34 -4.83 0.04
CA ARG A 203 7.64 -5.53 0.14
C ARG A 203 7.53 -6.92 0.77
N MET A 204 6.31 -7.40 0.97
CA MET A 204 6.04 -8.66 1.65
C MET A 204 5.60 -9.71 0.63
N ASP A 205 6.29 -10.85 0.61
CA ASP A 205 5.96 -11.97 -0.28
C ASP A 205 4.60 -12.59 0.05
N ASN A 206 3.93 -13.12 -0.97
CA ASN A 206 2.65 -13.83 -0.88
C ASN A 206 1.55 -12.98 -0.24
N VAL A 207 1.35 -11.77 -0.76
CA VAL A 207 0.27 -10.86 -0.33
C VAL A 207 -0.65 -10.55 -1.50
N SER A 208 -1.96 -10.61 -1.26
CA SER A 208 -2.96 -10.24 -2.27
C SER A 208 -3.65 -8.93 -1.89
N ILE A 209 -3.72 -7.97 -2.82
CA ILE A 209 -4.49 -6.72 -2.68
C ILE A 209 -5.63 -6.78 -3.70
N ILE A 210 -6.86 -6.85 -3.21
CA ILE A 210 -8.05 -7.15 -4.01
C ILE A 210 -9.10 -6.08 -3.81
N GLY A 211 -9.47 -5.36 -4.86
CA GLY A 211 -10.62 -4.46 -4.83
C GLY A 211 -11.95 -5.20 -4.88
N SER A 212 -12.99 -4.52 -4.39
CA SER A 212 -14.36 -5.06 -4.36
C SER A 212 -15.10 -4.87 -5.68
N GLY A 213 -14.52 -4.14 -6.65
CA GLY A 213 -15.15 -3.91 -7.94
C GLY A 213 -14.60 -2.69 -8.69
N PRO A 214 -15.28 -2.28 -9.78
CA PRO A 214 -14.84 -1.21 -10.67
C PRO A 214 -14.81 0.18 -10.00
N ASN A 215 -15.47 0.35 -8.86
CA ASN A 215 -15.47 1.58 -8.07
C ASN A 215 -14.38 1.60 -6.99
N THR A 216 -13.56 0.55 -6.87
CA THR A 216 -12.36 0.61 -6.04
C THR A 216 -11.26 1.35 -6.80
N VAL A 217 -11.09 2.63 -6.50
CA VAL A 217 -10.15 3.52 -7.19
C VAL A 217 -8.92 3.80 -6.33
N ILE A 218 -7.71 3.61 -6.85
CA ILE A 218 -6.48 4.14 -6.26
C ILE A 218 -6.09 5.40 -7.03
N GLU A 219 -6.13 6.53 -6.35
CA GLU A 219 -5.72 7.82 -6.87
C GLU A 219 -4.23 8.06 -6.62
N LEU A 220 -3.47 8.06 -7.70
CA LEU A 220 -2.04 8.32 -7.71
C LEU A 220 -1.79 9.80 -8.04
N GLY A 221 -1.46 10.57 -7.01
CA GLY A 221 -0.92 11.91 -7.15
C GLY A 221 0.53 11.93 -7.62
N ALA A 222 1.10 13.13 -7.75
CA ALA A 222 2.43 13.43 -8.28
C ALA A 222 3.55 12.46 -7.88
N ASP A 223 3.68 12.18 -6.57
CA ASP A 223 4.77 11.39 -6.00
C ASP A 223 4.36 9.93 -5.68
N ASN A 224 3.13 9.55 -5.99
CA ASN A 224 2.58 8.25 -5.64
C ASN A 224 2.72 7.25 -6.79
N ARG A 225 3.08 6.01 -6.44
CA ARG A 225 3.27 4.91 -7.39
C ARG A 225 2.73 3.61 -6.82
N ILE A 226 2.47 2.65 -7.70
CA ILE A 226 2.31 1.26 -7.29
C ILE A 226 3.67 0.61 -7.42
N HIS A 227 4.24 0.15 -6.33
CA HIS A 227 5.54 -0.48 -6.26
C HIS A 227 5.42 -1.77 -5.45
N ILE A 228 5.54 -2.91 -6.14
CA ILE A 228 5.60 -4.22 -5.50
C ILE A 228 7.05 -4.67 -5.65
N ASN A 229 7.75 -4.89 -4.53
CA ASN A 229 9.09 -5.46 -4.48
C ASN A 229 9.07 -6.71 -3.61
N ALA A 230 8.43 -7.75 -4.12
CA ALA A 230 8.06 -8.97 -3.40
C ALA A 230 7.71 -10.08 -4.39
N ASN A 231 7.66 -11.33 -3.92
CA ASN A 231 7.30 -12.49 -4.72
C ASN A 231 5.87 -12.98 -4.44
N TYR A 232 5.23 -13.66 -5.38
CA TYR A 232 3.92 -14.30 -5.23
C TYR A 232 2.77 -13.34 -4.82
N CYS A 233 2.89 -12.06 -5.14
CA CYS A 233 1.88 -11.07 -4.81
C CYS A 233 0.82 -10.95 -5.91
N THR A 234 -0.41 -10.66 -5.53
CA THR A 234 -1.52 -10.42 -6.46
C THR A 234 -2.08 -9.02 -6.28
N LEU A 235 -2.28 -8.30 -7.37
CA LEU A 235 -3.02 -7.05 -7.43
C LEU A 235 -4.22 -7.24 -8.36
N SER A 236 -5.44 -7.06 -7.86
CA SER A 236 -6.62 -7.33 -8.69
C SER A 236 -7.88 -6.52 -8.39
N ASN A 237 -8.73 -6.37 -9.40
CA ASN A 237 -10.05 -5.71 -9.33
C ASN A 237 -9.95 -4.24 -8.92
N LEU A 238 -9.09 -3.46 -9.58
CA LEU A 238 -8.82 -2.07 -9.20
C LEU A 238 -8.86 -1.14 -10.40
N LYS A 239 -9.28 0.10 -10.15
CA LYS A 239 -9.07 1.22 -11.06
C LYS A 239 -7.95 2.09 -10.55
N LEU A 240 -6.96 2.38 -11.39
CA LEU A 240 -5.87 3.29 -11.09
C LEU A 240 -6.14 4.61 -11.79
N ALA A 241 -6.39 5.65 -11.01
CA ALA A 241 -6.61 7.00 -11.50
C ALA A 241 -5.37 7.84 -11.23
N ILE A 242 -4.70 8.28 -12.29
CA ILE A 242 -3.45 9.03 -12.20
C ILE A 242 -3.75 10.50 -12.52
N TYR A 243 -3.41 11.39 -11.58
CA TYR A 243 -3.58 12.84 -11.71
C TYR A 243 -2.26 13.55 -11.50
N GLY A 244 -1.78 14.30 -12.49
CA GLY A 244 -0.58 15.11 -12.30
C GLY A 244 0.00 15.72 -13.56
N ASN A 245 0.90 16.69 -13.34
CA ASN A 245 1.90 17.18 -14.29
C ASN A 245 3.24 16.45 -14.11
N THR A 246 3.26 15.32 -13.39
CA THR A 246 4.51 14.62 -13.10
C THR A 246 4.96 13.78 -14.27
N GLU A 247 6.28 13.77 -14.48
CA GLU A 247 6.94 13.01 -15.53
C GLU A 247 6.75 11.49 -15.38
N TYR A 248 6.32 10.97 -14.22
CA TYR A 248 6.27 9.52 -13.96
C TYR A 248 5.12 9.15 -13.02
N ALA A 249 4.06 8.53 -13.55
CA ALA A 249 3.30 7.57 -12.77
C ALA A 249 3.70 6.17 -13.23
N SER A 250 4.10 5.34 -12.28
CA SER A 250 4.58 3.99 -12.57
C SER A 250 3.92 2.93 -11.70
N ILE A 251 3.59 1.82 -12.35
CA ILE A 251 3.44 0.55 -11.68
C ILE A 251 4.77 -0.16 -11.87
N SER A 252 5.49 -0.37 -10.77
CA SER A 252 6.73 -1.12 -10.72
C SER A 252 6.54 -2.42 -9.96
N LEU A 253 6.84 -3.53 -10.62
CA LEU A 253 6.61 -4.88 -10.10
C LEU A 253 7.92 -5.64 -10.19
N LEU A 254 8.62 -5.68 -9.07
CA LEU A 254 9.87 -6.38 -8.83
C LEU A 254 9.60 -7.66 -8.03
N GLY A 255 10.37 -8.71 -8.32
CA GLY A 255 10.20 -10.05 -7.74
C GLY A 255 9.51 -11.03 -8.71
N CYS A 256 9.28 -12.25 -8.24
CA CYS A 256 8.90 -13.41 -9.05
C CYS A 256 7.44 -13.81 -8.78
N HIS A 257 6.76 -14.41 -9.76
CA HIS A 257 5.41 -14.98 -9.64
C HIS A 257 4.34 -13.97 -9.18
N ASN A 258 4.52 -12.69 -9.50
CA ASN A 258 3.50 -11.68 -9.24
C ASN A 258 2.40 -11.72 -10.31
N LYS A 259 1.17 -11.37 -9.90
CA LYS A 259 0.00 -11.33 -10.77
C LYS A 259 -0.68 -9.98 -10.72
N VAL A 260 -0.98 -9.41 -11.89
CA VAL A 260 -1.87 -8.25 -12.02
C VAL A 260 -3.04 -8.65 -12.90
N GLN A 261 -4.26 -8.60 -12.36
CA GLN A 261 -5.47 -9.02 -13.08
C GLN A 261 -6.61 -8.01 -12.88
N ASP A 262 -7.45 -7.80 -13.87
CA ASP A 262 -8.65 -6.96 -13.76
C ASP A 262 -8.33 -5.54 -13.28
N VAL A 263 -7.36 -4.89 -13.94
CA VAL A 263 -6.91 -3.54 -13.59
C VAL A 263 -7.21 -2.56 -14.73
N THR A 264 -7.97 -1.51 -14.42
CA THR A 264 -8.24 -0.42 -15.35
C THR A 264 -7.38 0.79 -15.03
N VAL A 265 -6.79 1.40 -16.05
CA VAL A 265 -5.94 2.57 -15.92
C VAL A 265 -6.59 3.78 -16.58
N THR A 266 -6.72 4.88 -15.83
CA THR A 266 -7.20 6.16 -16.34
C THR A 266 -6.22 7.27 -15.99
N LEU A 267 -5.66 7.93 -17.02
CA LEU A 267 -4.89 9.17 -16.86
C LEU A 267 -5.82 10.39 -17.02
N THR A 268 -5.78 11.33 -16.08
CA THR A 268 -6.45 12.63 -16.22
C THR A 268 -5.44 13.77 -16.07
N VAL A 269 -5.12 14.45 -17.18
CA VAL A 269 -4.19 15.59 -17.21
C VAL A 269 -4.95 16.89 -16.91
N HIS A 270 -4.60 17.59 -15.83
CA HIS A 270 -5.09 18.94 -15.57
C HIS A 270 -4.10 19.96 -16.15
N GLN A 271 -4.41 20.52 -17.32
CA GLN A 271 -3.58 21.53 -17.98
C GLN A 271 -3.25 22.72 -17.06
N LYS A 272 -1.95 23.04 -16.97
CA LYS A 272 -1.40 24.40 -17.21
C LYS A 272 0.06 24.28 -17.67
N GLY A 273 0.28 24.26 -18.98
CA GLY A 273 1.47 24.88 -19.59
C GLY A 273 2.73 24.05 -19.87
N TYR A 274 2.81 22.75 -19.56
CA TYR A 274 3.96 21.92 -19.96
C TYR A 274 3.50 20.57 -20.54
N PHE A 275 3.88 20.31 -21.80
CA PHE A 275 3.68 19.04 -22.49
C PHE A 275 4.72 18.01 -22.01
N GLN A 276 4.39 17.22 -20.99
CA GLN A 276 5.02 15.92 -20.75
C GLN A 276 3.92 14.95 -20.28
N GLU A 277 3.35 14.23 -21.25
CA GLU A 277 2.12 13.42 -21.11
C GLU A 277 2.40 11.91 -21.00
N ASN A 278 3.56 11.50 -20.49
CA ASN A 278 3.96 10.08 -20.50
C ASN A 278 3.82 9.44 -19.12
N CYS A 279 2.98 8.40 -18.99
CA CYS A 279 3.03 7.48 -17.84
C CYS A 279 3.79 6.20 -18.19
N TYR A 280 4.60 5.73 -17.24
CA TYR A 280 5.55 4.64 -17.43
C TYR A 280 5.23 3.50 -16.48
N TYR A 281 4.58 2.45 -16.96
CA TYR A 281 4.48 1.16 -16.28
C TYR A 281 5.81 0.44 -16.50
N HIS A 282 6.51 0.16 -15.42
CA HIS A 282 7.84 -0.42 -15.46
C HIS A 282 7.84 -1.74 -14.72
N VAL A 283 7.53 -2.83 -15.42
CA VAL A 283 7.66 -4.18 -14.88
C VAL A 283 9.11 -4.61 -15.05
N SER A 284 9.87 -4.67 -13.97
CA SER A 284 11.24 -5.18 -14.00
C SER A 284 11.45 -6.24 -12.92
N SER A 285 12.06 -7.36 -13.26
CA SER A 285 12.49 -8.33 -12.27
C SER A 285 13.74 -9.03 -12.76
N VAL A 286 14.64 -9.33 -11.81
CA VAL A 286 15.94 -9.91 -12.12
C VAL A 286 15.82 -11.43 -12.38
N TYR A 287 14.73 -12.09 -11.94
CA TYR A 287 14.55 -13.55 -12.05
C TYR A 287 13.04 -13.95 -12.13
N GLU A 288 12.63 -14.64 -13.20
CA GLU A 288 11.47 -15.55 -13.43
C GLU A 288 9.97 -15.20 -13.14
N VAL A 289 9.11 -15.62 -14.10
CA VAL A 289 7.63 -15.71 -14.27
C VAL A 289 6.77 -14.57 -13.73
N PHE A 290 5.99 -13.93 -14.60
CA PHE A 290 5.11 -12.82 -14.23
C PHE A 290 3.83 -12.80 -15.12
N ASP A 291 2.65 -12.64 -14.53
CA ASP A 291 1.36 -12.70 -15.26
C ASP A 291 0.60 -11.36 -15.18
N ILE A 292 0.34 -10.73 -16.34
CA ILE A 292 -0.63 -9.64 -16.48
C ILE A 292 -1.83 -10.18 -17.25
N SER A 293 -3.04 -10.02 -16.71
CA SER A 293 -4.28 -10.24 -17.44
C SER A 293 -5.26 -9.08 -17.31
N ASP A 294 -6.06 -8.81 -18.34
CA ASP A 294 -7.19 -7.86 -18.25
C ASP A 294 -6.77 -6.44 -17.82
N LEU A 295 -5.69 -5.94 -18.42
CA LEU A 295 -5.20 -4.59 -18.18
C LEU A 295 -5.67 -3.67 -19.30
N PHE A 296 -6.50 -2.67 -18.97
CA PHE A 296 -7.08 -1.76 -19.95
C PHE A 296 -6.73 -0.30 -19.71
N VAL A 297 -6.21 0.36 -20.74
CA VAL A 297 -5.95 1.81 -20.75
C VAL A 297 -7.15 2.52 -21.37
N THR A 298 -7.81 3.37 -20.61
CA THR A 298 -9.00 4.09 -21.10
C THR A 298 -8.69 5.51 -21.55
N LYS A 299 -7.65 6.15 -21.00
CA LYS A 299 -7.21 7.52 -21.33
C LYS A 299 -5.72 7.70 -21.08
N GLY A 300 -5.07 8.49 -21.94
CA GLY A 300 -3.65 8.89 -21.83
C GLY A 300 -2.65 7.87 -22.38
N ARG A 301 -1.37 8.24 -22.34
CA ARG A 301 -0.25 7.40 -22.81
C ARG A 301 0.35 6.58 -21.68
N VAL A 302 0.30 5.27 -21.86
CA VAL A 302 0.82 4.24 -20.97
C VAL A 302 1.91 3.46 -21.69
N ARG A 303 3.06 3.31 -21.04
CA ARG A 303 4.12 2.41 -21.50
C ARG A 303 4.23 1.22 -20.56
N ILE A 304 4.27 -0.03 -21.02
CA ILE A 304 4.60 -1.21 -20.20
C ILE A 304 6.00 -1.68 -20.58
N ASN A 305 6.98 -1.52 -19.70
CA ASN A 305 8.28 -2.16 -19.83
C ASN A 305 8.22 -3.52 -19.15
N VAL A 306 8.72 -4.58 -19.78
CA VAL A 306 8.75 -5.96 -19.28
C VAL A 306 10.19 -6.43 -19.29
N GLU A 307 10.85 -6.46 -18.13
CA GLU A 307 12.24 -6.93 -18.00
C GLU A 307 12.32 -8.33 -17.34
N CYS A 308 11.18 -8.89 -16.90
CA CYS A 308 11.10 -10.20 -16.22
C CYS A 308 11.00 -11.37 -17.22
N GLN A 309 11.85 -12.40 -17.07
CA GLN A 309 11.79 -13.60 -17.91
C GLN A 309 10.53 -14.44 -17.64
N ASN A 310 10.06 -15.19 -18.64
CA ASN A 310 8.85 -16.04 -18.55
C ASN A 310 7.57 -15.23 -18.24
N THR A 311 7.47 -14.00 -18.76
CA THR A 311 6.30 -13.15 -18.56
C THR A 311 5.15 -13.53 -19.50
N PHE A 312 3.91 -13.51 -19.01
CA PHE A 312 2.69 -13.67 -19.77
C PHE A 312 1.82 -12.42 -19.69
N LEU A 313 1.50 -11.82 -20.84
CA LEU A 313 0.53 -10.73 -20.97
C LEU A 313 -0.69 -11.26 -21.72
N LYS A 314 -1.86 -11.22 -21.10
CA LYS A 314 -3.12 -11.69 -21.70
C LYS A 314 -4.21 -10.64 -21.65
N ARG A 315 -4.95 -10.42 -22.74
CA ARG A 315 -6.08 -9.44 -22.76
C ARG A 315 -5.65 -8.07 -22.26
N VAL A 316 -4.53 -7.57 -22.79
CA VAL A 316 -3.99 -6.25 -22.44
C VAL A 316 -4.27 -5.30 -23.60
N GLY A 317 -4.88 -4.14 -23.34
CA GLY A 317 -5.04 -3.17 -24.41
C GLY A 317 -5.60 -1.82 -24.01
N TRP A 318 -6.02 -1.02 -24.98
CA TRP A 318 -6.84 0.16 -24.74
C TRP A 318 -8.33 -0.18 -24.94
N SER A 319 -9.21 0.50 -24.21
CA SER A 319 -10.67 0.33 -24.35
C SER A 319 -11.40 1.66 -24.19
N ASN A 320 -12.21 2.00 -25.19
CA ASN A 320 -13.10 3.17 -25.14
C ASN A 320 -14.46 2.84 -24.48
N GLN A 321 -14.72 1.58 -24.13
CA GLN A 321 -16.06 1.10 -23.72
C GLN A 321 -16.28 0.97 -22.21
N LEU A 322 -15.32 1.36 -21.38
CA LEU A 322 -15.46 1.31 -19.91
C LEU A 322 -16.24 2.50 -19.31
N GLU A 323 -16.74 3.44 -20.12
CA GLU A 323 -17.60 4.54 -19.66
C GLU A 323 -18.95 4.04 -19.09
N ASN A 324 -19.38 2.81 -19.39
CA ASN A 324 -20.64 2.25 -18.91
C ASN A 324 -20.61 1.65 -17.49
N LEU A 325 -19.47 1.70 -16.78
CA LEU A 325 -19.40 1.44 -15.33
C LEU A 325 -19.31 2.75 -14.50
N GLN A 326 -19.32 3.92 -15.15
CA GLN A 326 -18.92 5.20 -14.53
C GLN A 326 -20.03 6.21 -14.20
N THR A 327 -21.30 5.81 -14.13
CA THR A 327 -22.36 6.77 -13.75
C THR A 327 -23.26 6.23 -12.65
N LYS A 328 -22.76 6.35 -11.40
CA LYS A 328 -23.52 6.79 -10.22
C LYS A 328 -22.65 6.64 -8.97
N SER A 329 -21.91 7.71 -8.64
CA SER A 329 -21.76 8.26 -7.28
C SER A 329 -20.45 9.03 -7.16
N LEU A 330 -20.55 10.35 -7.17
CA LEU A 330 -19.95 11.23 -6.18
C LEU A 330 -20.52 12.61 -6.47
N SER A 331 -21.38 13.06 -5.55
CA SER A 331 -21.88 14.42 -5.46
C SER A 331 -20.68 15.36 -5.46
N ALA A 332 -20.56 16.14 -6.53
CA ALA A 332 -19.73 17.32 -6.57
C ALA A 332 -20.31 18.33 -5.56
N GLU A 333 -19.78 18.32 -4.34
CA GLU A 333 -19.84 19.51 -3.49
C GLU A 333 -18.50 20.24 -3.57
N THR A 334 -18.63 21.48 -4.07
CA THR A 334 -17.72 22.63 -3.90
C THR A 334 -16.28 22.51 -4.42
N ARG A 335 -16.15 22.54 -5.76
CA ARG A 335 -15.09 23.36 -6.40
C ARG A 335 -15.71 24.22 -7.51
N ASN A 336 -15.48 25.53 -7.44
CA ASN A 336 -16.02 26.55 -8.35
C ASN A 336 -15.75 26.21 -9.83
N ASP A 337 -16.79 25.75 -10.52
CA ASP A 337 -16.84 25.46 -11.96
C ASP A 337 -17.02 26.72 -12.81
N SER A 338 -16.03 27.62 -12.81
CA SER A 338 -16.01 28.75 -13.76
C SER A 338 -14.72 28.88 -14.56
N ALA A 339 -13.89 27.83 -14.58
CA ALA A 339 -12.64 27.79 -15.37
C ALA A 339 -12.49 26.51 -16.23
N LEU A 340 -13.61 25.84 -16.57
CA LEU A 340 -13.64 24.50 -17.15
C LEU A 340 -13.93 24.45 -18.67
N SER A 341 -13.65 25.51 -19.42
CA SER A 341 -13.78 25.52 -20.88
C SER A 341 -12.41 25.44 -21.57
N LYS A 342 -11.83 24.24 -21.62
CA LYS A 342 -10.82 23.74 -22.59
C LYS A 342 -10.24 22.43 -22.06
N ARG A 343 -11.00 21.34 -22.16
CA ARG A 343 -10.48 19.97 -21.95
C ARG A 343 -9.86 19.49 -23.26
N SER A 344 -8.57 19.21 -23.29
CA SER A 344 -7.95 18.48 -24.39
C SER A 344 -8.17 16.98 -24.16
N ASP A 345 -8.93 16.31 -25.03
CA ASP A 345 -9.03 14.84 -25.01
C ASP A 345 -7.67 14.25 -25.40
N CYS A 346 -6.96 13.67 -24.43
CA CYS A 346 -5.79 12.85 -24.70
C CYS A 346 -6.25 11.44 -25.16
N PRO A 347 -5.90 10.99 -26.38
CA PRO A 347 -6.24 9.64 -26.82
C PRO A 347 -5.57 8.58 -25.93
N ALA A 348 -6.20 7.41 -25.81
CA ALA A 348 -5.59 6.27 -25.13
C ALA A 348 -4.46 5.71 -26.01
N GLU A 349 -3.25 5.69 -25.47
CA GLU A 349 -2.08 5.11 -26.13
C GLU A 349 -1.42 4.07 -25.21
N LEU A 350 -1.12 2.89 -25.73
CA LEU A 350 -0.42 1.82 -25.02
C LEU A 350 0.82 1.40 -25.80
N HIS A 351 2.00 1.51 -25.20
CA HIS A 351 3.26 1.05 -25.79
C HIS A 351 3.86 -0.07 -24.95
N ILE A 352 4.26 -1.18 -25.54
CA ILE A 352 4.84 -2.32 -24.82
C ILE A 352 6.30 -2.50 -25.22
N PHE A 353 7.19 -2.56 -24.23
CA PHE A 353 8.62 -2.76 -24.38
C PHE A 353 8.98 -4.08 -23.69
N VAL A 354 9.43 -5.06 -24.44
CA VAL A 354 9.77 -6.39 -23.97
C VAL A 354 11.29 -6.54 -23.96
N ASP A 355 11.89 -6.35 -22.78
CA ASP A 355 13.30 -6.59 -22.49
C ASP A 355 13.51 -7.87 -21.67
N ALA A 356 12.82 -8.95 -22.05
CA ALA A 356 12.77 -10.20 -21.31
C ALA A 356 12.83 -11.45 -22.18
N LEU A 357 13.48 -12.52 -21.68
CA LEU A 357 13.46 -13.85 -22.31
C LEU A 357 12.11 -14.56 -22.10
N ASN A 358 11.69 -15.37 -23.06
CA ASN A 358 10.50 -16.23 -22.96
C ASN A 358 9.20 -15.46 -22.64
N CYS A 359 9.01 -14.28 -23.25
CA CYS A 359 7.83 -13.47 -23.03
C CYS A 359 6.69 -13.88 -23.98
N ASN A 360 5.48 -14.06 -23.48
CA ASN A 360 4.32 -14.46 -24.26
C ASN A 360 3.21 -13.41 -24.13
N LEU A 361 2.81 -12.83 -25.26
CA LEU A 361 1.72 -11.86 -25.39
C LEU A 361 0.56 -12.54 -26.11
N GLU A 362 -0.61 -12.64 -25.48
CA GLU A 362 -1.83 -13.21 -26.04
C GLU A 362 -3.00 -12.20 -25.97
N GLU A 363 -3.73 -12.01 -27.07
CA GLU A 363 -4.91 -11.12 -27.11
C GLU A 363 -4.57 -9.66 -26.71
N VAL A 364 -3.52 -9.09 -27.30
CA VAL A 364 -3.01 -7.75 -26.95
C VAL A 364 -3.41 -6.70 -27.99
N LYS A 365 -3.86 -5.51 -27.56
CA LYS A 365 -4.16 -4.36 -28.42
C LYS A 365 -3.37 -3.11 -28.02
N CYS A 366 -2.45 -2.63 -28.85
CA CYS A 366 -1.54 -1.54 -28.47
C CYS A 366 -1.16 -0.62 -29.64
N ASN A 367 -0.42 0.46 -29.36
CA ASN A 367 0.09 1.42 -30.34
C ASN A 367 1.45 1.00 -30.89
N SER A 368 2.30 0.42 -30.06
CA SER A 368 3.59 -0.12 -30.51
C SER A 368 4.09 -1.23 -29.61
N ILE A 369 4.88 -2.13 -30.17
CA ILE A 369 5.63 -3.14 -29.43
C ILE A 369 7.11 -3.06 -29.83
N LEU A 370 8.01 -3.07 -28.85
CA LEU A 370 9.45 -3.24 -29.06
C LEU A 370 9.93 -4.50 -28.34
N VAL A 371 10.53 -5.45 -29.06
CA VAL A 371 11.10 -6.68 -28.52
C VAL A 371 12.63 -6.61 -28.57
N LEU A 372 13.29 -6.79 -27.42
CA LEU A 372 14.73 -6.62 -27.22
C LEU A 372 15.47 -7.93 -26.86
N LYS A 373 14.75 -9.03 -26.59
CA LYS A 373 15.29 -10.31 -26.11
C LYS A 373 14.64 -11.52 -26.81
N ARG A 374 15.28 -12.69 -26.70
CA ARG A 374 14.95 -13.93 -27.43
C ARG A 374 13.71 -14.66 -26.89
N ASN A 375 13.16 -15.59 -27.68
CA ASN A 375 12.03 -16.47 -27.34
C ASN A 375 10.72 -15.74 -27.02
N ALA A 376 10.45 -14.60 -27.67
CA ALA A 376 9.17 -13.93 -27.53
C ALA A 376 8.10 -14.56 -28.44
N SER A 377 6.91 -14.79 -27.90
CA SER A 377 5.73 -15.27 -28.63
C SER A 377 4.64 -14.21 -28.59
N LEU A 378 4.19 -13.73 -29.75
CA LEU A 378 3.05 -12.82 -29.87
C LEU A 378 1.93 -13.55 -30.59
N LYS A 379 0.76 -13.65 -29.95
CA LYS A 379 -0.41 -14.36 -30.45
C LYS A 379 -1.65 -13.46 -30.38
N ASN A 380 -2.40 -13.34 -31.48
CA ASN A 380 -3.61 -12.50 -31.53
C ASN A 380 -3.32 -11.05 -31.12
N VAL A 381 -2.26 -10.45 -31.67
CA VAL A 381 -1.83 -9.08 -31.33
C VAL A 381 -2.30 -8.09 -32.39
N GLU A 382 -2.97 -7.02 -31.99
CA GLU A 382 -3.38 -5.91 -32.86
C GLU A 382 -2.63 -4.64 -32.47
N CYS A 383 -1.73 -4.20 -33.34
CA CYS A 383 -0.88 -3.04 -33.11
C CYS A 383 -1.22 -1.92 -34.10
N THR A 384 -1.63 -0.73 -33.64
CA THR A 384 -2.03 0.37 -34.55
C THR A 384 -0.85 1.11 -35.17
N GLY A 385 0.37 0.88 -34.69
CA GLY A 385 1.63 1.42 -35.19
C GLY A 385 2.61 0.30 -35.54
N THR A 386 3.77 0.29 -34.89
CA THR A 386 4.90 -0.57 -35.25
C THR A 386 5.13 -1.70 -34.26
N ILE A 387 5.40 -2.90 -34.78
CA ILE A 387 6.06 -3.99 -34.04
C ILE A 387 7.53 -3.99 -34.46
N THR A 388 8.43 -3.68 -33.53
CA THR A 388 9.88 -3.66 -33.76
C THR A 388 10.53 -4.83 -33.01
N ILE A 389 11.34 -5.61 -33.72
CA ILE A 389 12.13 -6.72 -33.18
C ILE A 389 13.60 -6.37 -33.42
N LYS A 390 14.38 -6.29 -32.32
CA LYS A 390 15.81 -5.96 -32.39
C LYS A 390 16.63 -7.10 -33.02
N ASP A 391 17.76 -6.75 -33.60
CA ASP A 391 18.65 -7.63 -34.37
C ASP A 391 19.26 -8.77 -33.52
N GLY A 392 19.50 -9.93 -34.13
CA GLY A 392 20.20 -11.07 -33.51
C GLY A 392 19.37 -11.88 -32.50
N LEU A 393 18.04 -11.77 -32.57
CA LEU A 393 17.11 -12.44 -31.66
C LEU A 393 16.54 -13.74 -32.27
N GLU A 394 16.82 -14.85 -31.62
CA GLU A 394 16.26 -16.17 -31.98
C GLU A 394 14.92 -16.45 -31.28
N GLY A 395 14.15 -17.38 -31.83
CA GLY A 395 12.94 -17.92 -31.19
C GLY A 395 11.74 -16.98 -31.19
N ILE A 396 11.72 -15.95 -32.05
CA ILE A 396 10.59 -15.02 -32.13
C ILE A 396 9.46 -15.62 -32.99
N ILE A 397 8.27 -15.73 -32.40
CA ILE A 397 7.07 -16.29 -33.03
C ILE A 397 5.97 -15.24 -33.04
N LEU A 398 5.43 -14.95 -34.22
CA LEU A 398 4.26 -14.09 -34.42
C LEU A 398 3.13 -14.93 -35.02
N MET A 399 1.98 -14.97 -34.36
CA MET A 399 0.80 -15.71 -34.83
C MET A 399 -0.44 -14.84 -34.75
N LYS A 400 -1.19 -14.68 -35.85
CA LYS A 400 -2.41 -13.85 -35.91
C LYS A 400 -2.16 -12.40 -35.47
N CYS A 401 -1.04 -11.82 -35.89
CA CYS A 401 -0.65 -10.45 -35.54
C CYS A 401 -1.01 -9.47 -36.66
N LYS A 402 -1.49 -8.28 -36.31
CA LYS A 402 -1.77 -7.17 -37.24
C LYS A 402 -0.98 -5.92 -36.85
N ALA A 403 -0.27 -5.28 -37.78
CA ALA A 403 0.37 -3.98 -37.51
C ALA A 403 0.53 -3.10 -38.77
N LYS A 404 0.70 -1.78 -38.60
CA LYS A 404 1.06 -0.91 -39.74
C LYS A 404 2.44 -1.25 -40.26
N THR A 405 3.41 -1.39 -39.36
CA THR A 405 4.79 -1.68 -39.74
C THR A 405 5.34 -2.83 -38.89
N LEU A 406 5.98 -3.79 -39.56
CA LEU A 406 6.89 -4.74 -38.91
C LEU A 406 8.33 -4.32 -39.21
N GLU A 407 9.09 -4.03 -38.16
CA GLU A 407 10.52 -3.77 -38.25
C GLU A 407 11.27 -4.96 -37.66
N ALA A 408 11.95 -5.72 -38.51
CA ALA A 408 12.75 -6.87 -38.10
C ALA A 408 13.93 -7.05 -39.05
N ASP A 409 15.13 -7.23 -38.50
CA ASP A 409 16.36 -7.38 -39.27
C ASP A 409 16.69 -8.86 -39.60
N GLU A 410 16.02 -9.81 -38.96
CA GLU A 410 16.20 -11.27 -39.16
C GLU A 410 14.89 -12.01 -39.48
N LYS A 411 14.98 -13.31 -39.83
CA LYS A 411 13.82 -14.15 -40.13
C LYS A 411 12.97 -14.37 -38.87
N VAL A 412 11.77 -13.80 -38.87
CA VAL A 412 10.76 -14.00 -37.83
C VAL A 412 9.78 -15.09 -38.29
N CYS A 413 9.42 -16.01 -37.40
CA CYS A 413 8.40 -17.01 -37.72
C CYS A 413 7.02 -16.36 -37.64
N THR A 414 6.36 -16.20 -38.78
CA THR A 414 5.00 -15.62 -38.86
C THR A 414 3.98 -16.68 -39.27
N THR A 415 2.75 -16.58 -38.74
CA THR A 415 1.63 -17.44 -39.11
C THR A 415 0.35 -16.61 -39.06
N GLU A 416 -0.39 -16.51 -40.16
CA GLU A 416 -1.63 -15.72 -40.26
C GLU A 416 -1.47 -14.24 -39.85
N CYS A 417 -0.35 -13.60 -40.17
CA CYS A 417 -0.07 -12.20 -39.83
C CYS A 417 -0.38 -11.22 -40.99
N GLU A 418 -0.82 -10.01 -40.66
CA GLU A 418 -1.13 -8.92 -41.61
C GLU A 418 -0.30 -7.66 -41.28
N PHE A 419 0.52 -7.18 -42.22
CA PHE A 419 1.34 -5.98 -42.05
C PHE A 419 1.23 -5.05 -43.27
N ASP A 420 1.03 -3.74 -43.05
CA ASP A 420 0.96 -2.77 -44.16
C ASP A 420 2.35 -2.54 -44.80
N ALA A 421 3.41 -2.55 -43.98
CA ALA A 421 4.80 -2.39 -44.40
C ALA A 421 5.77 -3.26 -43.59
N VAL A 422 6.89 -3.67 -44.21
CA VAL A 422 8.00 -4.41 -43.55
C VAL A 422 9.33 -3.71 -43.90
N SER A 423 10.11 -3.31 -42.90
CA SER A 423 11.17 -2.29 -43.06
C SER A 423 12.48 -2.75 -43.71
N LYS A 424 12.78 -4.06 -43.79
CA LYS A 424 13.96 -4.55 -44.54
C LYS A 424 13.65 -5.73 -45.45
N ASP A 425 13.74 -5.40 -46.73
CA ASP A 425 13.62 -6.26 -47.90
C ASP A 425 14.85 -7.17 -48.01
N SER A 426 14.73 -8.42 -47.55
CA SER A 426 15.62 -9.51 -47.97
C SER A 426 14.92 -10.44 -48.96
N GLY A 427 14.19 -9.91 -49.95
CA GLY A 427 13.85 -10.59 -51.22
C GLY A 427 12.98 -11.87 -51.18
N GLU A 428 12.84 -12.55 -50.04
CA GLU A 428 12.10 -13.81 -49.87
C GLU A 428 10.73 -13.60 -49.19
N TRP A 429 10.51 -12.46 -48.52
CA TRP A 429 9.31 -12.22 -47.69
C TRP A 429 8.00 -12.22 -48.49
N ARG A 430 8.01 -11.67 -49.71
CA ARG A 430 6.82 -11.54 -50.56
C ARG A 430 6.29 -12.87 -51.13
N LYS A 431 7.05 -13.97 -51.07
CA LYS A 431 6.59 -15.27 -51.61
C LYS A 431 5.79 -16.12 -50.62
N LYS A 432 5.79 -15.82 -49.32
CA LYS A 432 5.00 -16.55 -48.31
C LYS A 432 3.77 -15.81 -47.77
N LEU A 433 3.66 -14.50 -47.97
CA LEU A 433 2.48 -13.72 -47.55
C LEU A 433 1.22 -13.95 -48.40
N LEU A 434 1.31 -14.70 -49.50
CA LEU A 434 0.16 -15.03 -50.37
C LEU A 434 -0.29 -16.49 -50.30
N TYR A 435 0.45 -17.38 -49.64
CA TYR A 435 0.06 -18.78 -49.46
C TYR A 435 0.68 -19.36 -48.18
N SER A 436 -0.03 -19.23 -47.06
CA SER A 436 -0.14 -20.25 -46.01
C SER A 436 -1.25 -19.86 -45.04
#